data_AF-A0A8J2J1K2-F1
#
_entry.id   AF-A0A8J2J1K2-F1
#
_cell.length_a   1.000
_cell.length_b   1.000
_cell.length_c   1.000
_cell.angle_alpha   90.00
_cell.angle_beta   90.00
_cell.angle_gamma   90.00
#
_symmetry.space_group_name_H-M   'P 1'
#
loop_
_entity.id
_entity.type
_entity.pdbx_description
1 polymer ?
#
loop_
_entity_poly.entity_id
_entity_poly.type
_entity_poly.pdbx_seq_one_letter_code
_entity_poly.pdbx_strand_id
1 'polypeptide(L)' 'MMGLPNWLHWTAWFIKTFLYLVVTLVFLTILMKIQFEEDRAILTEANALVLFVVFIFHAFSLIGFCFFMSTIYSS' A
#
# COMPACT_ATOMS: atom_id res chain seq x y z
N MET A 1 -19.01 4.41 22.69
CA MET A 1 -19.89 5.58 22.93
C MET A 1 -19.03 6.81 23.17
N MET A 2 -18.58 7.42 22.08
CA MET A 2 -18.25 8.85 21.96
C MET A 2 -19.10 9.30 20.78
N GLY A 3 -19.72 10.48 20.81
CA GLY A 3 -20.68 10.94 19.78
C GLY A 3 -20.08 11.20 18.38
N LEU A 4 -18.96 10.56 18.05
CA LEU A 4 -18.34 10.66 16.73
C LEU A 4 -19.09 9.79 15.71
N PRO A 5 -19.25 10.28 14.47
CA PRO A 5 -19.84 9.51 13.40
C PRO A 5 -18.98 8.28 13.10
N ASN A 6 -19.61 7.11 12.99
CA ASN A 6 -18.91 5.83 12.80
C ASN A 6 -18.02 5.85 11.55
N TRP A 7 -18.46 6.54 10.48
CA TRP A 7 -17.69 6.73 9.25
C TRP A 7 -16.31 7.33 9.51
N LEU A 8 -16.18 8.28 10.43
CA LEU A 8 -14.90 8.92 10.74
C LEU A 8 -13.91 7.92 11.36
N HIS A 9 -14.39 6.97 12.16
CA HIS A 9 -13.55 5.91 12.70
C HIS A 9 -13.05 4.97 11.58
N TRP A 10 -13.90 4.63 10.62
CA TRP A 10 -13.52 3.84 9.44
C TRP A 10 -12.53 4.57 8.54
N THR A 11 -12.72 5.87 8.31
CA THR A 11 -11.77 6.69 7.53
C THR A 11 -10.43 6.83 8.24
N ALA A 12 -10.44 7.00 9.57
CA ALA A 12 -9.21 7.06 10.35
C ALA A 12 -8.43 5.73 10.28
N TRP A 13 -9.13 4.60 10.37
CA TRP A 13 -8.54 3.27 10.17
C TRP A 13 -7.95 3.11 8.76
N PHE A 14 -8.71 3.51 7.73
CA PHE A 14 -8.25 3.48 6.34
C PHE A 14 -6.95 4.28 6.16
N ILE A 15 -6.90 5.52 6.65
CA ILE A 15 -5.73 6.40 6.51
C ILE A 15 -4.53 5.82 7.26
N LYS A 16 -4.73 5.31 8.48
CA LYS A 16 -3.67 4.66 9.27
C LYS A 16 -3.07 3.46 8.54
N THR A 17 -3.91 2.57 8.01
CA THR A 17 -3.45 1.39 7.26
C THR A 17 -2.78 1.78 5.95
N PHE A 18 -3.32 2.77 5.23
CA PHE A 18 -2.72 3.29 4.00
C PHE A 18 -1.31 3.83 4.23
N LEU A 19 -1.10 4.65 5.26
CA LEU A 19 0.23 5.19 5.58
C LEU A 19 1.24 4.08 5.89
N TYR A 20 0.85 3.05 6.64
CA TYR A 20 1.72 1.90 6.92
C TYR A 20 2.09 1.11 5.66
N LEU A 21 1.12 0.92 4.76
CA LEU A 21 1.35 0.29 3.47
C LEU A 21 2.29 1.10 2.57
N VAL A 22 2.11 2.42 2.50
CA VAL A 22 2.98 3.30 1.71
C VAL A 22 4.43 3.18 2.18
N VAL A 23 4.68 3.20 3.49
CA VAL A 23 6.03 2.99 4.04
C VAL A 23 6.61 1.64 3.59
N THR A 24 5.81 0.59 3.65
CA THR A 24 6.23 -0.76 3.23
C THR A 24 6.56 -0.82 1.74
N LEU A 25 5.77 -0.13 0.91
CA LEU A 25 6.00 -0.04 -0.53
C LEU A 25 7.24 0.78 -0.87
N VAL A 26 7.56 1.83 -0.10
CA VAL A 26 8.82 2.57 -0.23
C VAL A 26 10.00 1.61 0.00
N PHE A 27 9.97 0.82 1.08
CA PHE A 27 11.01 -0.20 1.32
C PHE A 27 11.10 -1.22 0.18
N LEU A 28 9.96 -1.69 -0.34
CA LEU A 28 9.90 -2.66 -1.43
C LEU A 28 10.47 -2.07 -2.74
N THR A 29 10.20 -0.80 -3.03
CA THR A 29 10.76 -0.12 -4.20
C THR A 29 12.27 0.06 -4.10
N ILE A 30 12.78 0.40 -2.91
CA ILE A 30 14.22 0.48 -2.65
C ILE A 30 14.85 -0.90 -2.83
N LEU A 31 14.25 -1.95 -2.26
CA LEU A 31 14.76 -3.32 -2.35
C LEU A 31 14.77 -3.82 -3.80
N MET A 32 13.76 -3.48 -4.62
CA MET A 32 13.75 -3.81 -6.05
C MET A 32 14.78 -3.03 -6.87
N LYS A 33 15.14 -1.81 -6.45
CA LYS A 33 16.14 -0.96 -7.12
C LYS A 33 17.57 -1.22 -6.66
N ILE A 34 17.77 -1.79 -5.48
CA ILE A 34 19.10 -2.16 -4.98
C ILE A 34 19.70 -3.20 -5.93
N GLN A 35 20.88 -2.89 -6.45
CA GLN A 35 21.69 -3.80 -7.25
C GLN A 35 22.38 -4.77 -6.30
N PHE A 36 22.00 -6.05 -6.35
CA PHE A 36 22.58 -7.09 -5.49
C PHE A 36 23.86 -7.72 -6.11
N GLU A 37 24.04 -7.62 -7.43
CA GLU A 37 25.23 -8.07 -8.17
C GLU A 37 25.63 -7.04 -9.24
N GLU A 38 26.92 -7.04 -9.60
CA GLU A 38 27.73 -6.03 -10.32
C GLU A 38 27.15 -5.32 -11.57
N ASP A 39 25.95 -5.63 -12.05
CA ASP A 39 25.27 -4.74 -13.01
C ASP A 39 23.77 -5.04 -13.22
N ARG A 40 23.14 -5.81 -12.32
CA ARG A 40 21.74 -6.23 -12.49
C ARG A 40 20.90 -5.84 -11.28
N ALA A 41 20.22 -4.70 -11.40
CA ALA A 41 19.05 -4.46 -10.57
C ALA A 41 17.96 -5.47 -10.98
N ILE A 42 17.11 -5.89 -10.05
CA ILE A 42 16.02 -6.85 -10.33
C ILE A 42 15.11 -6.33 -11.46
N LEU A 43 15.04 -5.01 -11.63
CA LEU A 43 14.34 -4.30 -12.69
C LEU A 43 15.26 -3.23 -13.32
N THR A 44 16.37 -3.62 -13.95
CA THR A 44 17.40 -2.72 -14.50
C THR A 44 16.86 -1.66 -15.47
N GLU A 45 15.87 -2.01 -16.29
CA GLU A 45 15.32 -1.13 -17.33
C GLU A 45 14.02 -0.41 -16.92
N ALA A 46 13.43 -0.75 -15.77
CA ALA A 46 12.14 -0.17 -15.37
C ALA A 46 12.34 1.19 -14.67
N ASN A 47 11.57 2.18 -15.10
CA ASN A 47 11.57 3.49 -14.46
C ASN A 47 11.00 3.37 -13.04
N ALA A 48 11.80 3.75 -12.03
CA ALA A 48 11.43 3.69 -10.62
C ALA A 48 10.14 4.44 -10.29
N LEU A 49 9.88 5.54 -11.02
CA LEU A 49 8.68 6.35 -10.83
C LEU A 49 7.41 5.58 -11.25
N VAL A 50 7.50 4.82 -12.35
CA VAL A 50 6.39 3.98 -12.83
C VAL A 50 6.10 2.85 -11.85
N LEU A 51 7.15 2.20 -11.32
CA LEU A 51 6.99 1.15 -10.30
C LEU A 51 6.34 1.70 -9.02
N PHE A 52 6.78 2.86 -8.56
CA PHE A 52 6.21 3.50 -7.38
C PHE A 52 4.73 3.84 -7.57
N VAL A 53 4.35 4.39 -8.73
CA VAL A 53 2.96 4.69 -9.07
C VAL A 53 2.11 3.42 -9.12
N VAL A 54 2.60 2.35 -9.76
CA VAL A 54 1.91 1.05 -9.81
C VAL A 54 1.68 0.49 -8.40
N PHE A 55 2.69 0.58 -7.52
CA PHE A 55 2.55 0.13 -6.14
C PHE A 55 1.54 0.96 -5.34
N ILE A 56 1.46 2.28 -5.55
CA ILE A 56 0.43 3.12 -4.93
C ILE A 56 -0.97 2.66 -5.36
N PHE A 57 -1.22 2.48 -6.65
CA PHE A 57 -2.51 1.98 -7.15
C PHE A 57 -2.84 0.58 -6.62
N HIS A 58 -1.82 -0.27 -6.49
CA HIS A 58 -1.96 -1.58 -5.86
C HIS A 58 -2.36 -1.47 -4.39
N ALA A 59 -1.75 -0.59 -3.59
CA ALA A 59 -2.14 -0.36 -2.20
C ALA A 59 -3.59 0.13 -2.06
N PHE A 60 -4.04 1.05 -2.93
CA PHE A 60 -5.44 1.48 -2.95
C PHE A 60 -6.40 0.31 -3.20
N SER A 61 -6.09 -0.52 -4.20
CA SER A 61 -6.89 -1.71 -4.54
C SER A 61 -6.90 -2.74 -3.41
N LEU A 62 -5.75 -2.98 -2.79
CA LEU A 62 -5.59 -3.96 -1.71
C LEU A 62 -6.39 -3.56 -0.46
N ILE A 63 -6.35 -2.28 -0.07
CA ILE A 63 -7.15 -1.81 1.06
C ILE A 63 -8.64 -1.90 0.72
N GLY A 64 -9.05 -1.53 -0.49
CA GLY A 64 -10.43 -1.70 -0.94
C GLY A 64 -10.91 -3.15 -0.84
N PHE A 65 -10.06 -4.11 -1.24
CA PHE A 65 -10.34 -5.54 -1.10
C PHE A 65 -10.41 -5.99 0.37
N CYS A 66 -9.51 -5.52 1.23
CA CYS A 66 -9.55 -5.82 2.66
C CYS A 66 -10.82 -5.28 3.33
N PHE A 67 -11.27 -4.08 2.97
CA PHE A 67 -12.53 -3.52 3.45
C PHE A 67 -13.73 -4.32 2.95
N PHE A 68 -13.73 -4.71 1.66
CA PHE A 68 -14.77 -5.56 1.09
C PHE A 68 -14.87 -6.90 1.84
N MET A 69 -13.74 -7.58 2.05
CA MET A 69 -13.69 -8.81 2.84
C MET A 69 -14.17 -8.57 4.28
N SER A 70 -13.72 -7.50 4.93
CA SER A 70 -14.17 -7.15 6.29
C SER A 70 -15.69 -6.99 6.37
N THR A 71 -16.35 -6.46 5.34
CA THR A 71 -17.82 -6.34 5.32
C THR A 71 -18.53 -7.68 5.12
N ILE A 72 -17.95 -8.60 4.34
CA ILE A 72 -18.49 -9.95 4.12
C ILE A 72 -18.42 -10.79 5.42
N TYR A 73 -17.29 -10.76 6.11
CA TYR A 73 -17.08 -11.52 7.36
C TYR A 73 -17.66 -10.85 8.61
N SER A 74 -18.18 -9.62 8.49
CA SER A 74 -18.86 -8.92 9.58
C SER A 74 -20.38 -9.14 9.60
N SER A 75 -20.92 -9.95 8.66
CA SER A 75 -22.30 -10.48 8.69
C SER A 75 -22.32 -11.87 9.32
#